data_AF-R7QZY2-F1
#
_entry.id   AF-R7QZY2-F1
#
_cell.length_a   1.000
_cell.length_b   1.000
_cell.length_c   1.000
_cell.angle_alpha   90.00
_cell.angle_beta   90.00
_cell.angle_gamma   90.00
#
_symmetry.space_group_name_H-M   'P 1'
#
loop_
_entity.id
_entity.type
_entity.pdbx_description
1 polymer ?
#
loop_
_entity_poly.entity_id
_entity_poly.type
_entity_poly.pdbx_seq_one_letter_code
_entity_poly.pdbx_strand_id
1 'polypeptide(L)' 'MTQEELRELYNGRLEKEKQTYISKVTGIDGAILSKFKNNKINLYPALFAKLEYYLLNS' A
#
# COMPACT_ATOMS: atom_id res chain seq x y z
N MET A 1 -5.95 -9.71 -5.27
CA MET A 1 -4.69 -10.36 -4.79
C MET A 1 -4.80 -10.64 -3.28
N THR A 2 -3.85 -11.35 -2.67
CA THR A 2 -3.78 -11.58 -1.22
C THR A 2 -3.11 -10.40 -0.49
N GLN A 3 -3.16 -10.39 0.85
CA GLN A 3 -2.46 -9.38 1.67
C GLN A 3 -0.94 -9.43 1.49
N GLU A 4 -0.37 -10.62 1.26
CA GLU A 4 1.06 -10.81 1.02
C GLU A 4 1.45 -10.32 -0.37
N GLU A 5 0.72 -10.73 -1.41
CA GLU A 5 0.95 -10.27 -2.79
C GLU A 5 0.88 -8.74 -2.90
N LEU A 6 -0.12 -8.12 -2.27
CA LEU A 6 -0.24 -6.66 -2.24
C LEU A 6 0.93 -6.00 -1.52
N ARG A 7 1.44 -6.63 -0.45
CA ARG A 7 2.56 -6.09 0.34
C ARG A 7 3.87 -6.17 -0.43
N GLU A 8 4.11 -7.26 -1.13
CA GLU A 8 5.27 -7.42 -2.01
C GLU A 8 5.26 -6.38 -3.14
N LEU A 9 4.12 -6.23 -3.82
CA LEU A 9 3.95 -5.25 -4.87
C LEU A 9 4.14 -3.82 -4.34
N TYR A 10 3.57 -3.52 -3.18
CA TYR A 10 3.72 -2.23 -2.51
C TYR A 10 5.19 -1.95 -2.17
N ASN A 11 5.91 -2.93 -1.61
CA ASN A 11 7.33 -2.78 -1.28
C ASN A 11 8.20 -2.53 -2.53
N GLY A 12 7.93 -3.24 -3.63
CA GLY A 12 8.62 -2.98 -4.91
C GLY A 12 8.34 -1.57 -5.46
N ARG A 13 7.13 -1.04 -5.28
CA ARG A 13 6.80 0.33 -5.70
C ARG A 13 7.59 1.39 -4.92
N LEU A 14 7.91 1.12 -3.66
CA LEU A 14 8.66 2.06 -2.81
C LEU A 14 10.12 2.29 -3.25
N GLU A 15 10.66 1.45 -4.15
CA GLU A 15 11.97 1.69 -4.77
C GLU A 15 11.93 2.88 -5.75
N LYS A 16 10.76 3.13 -6.36
CA LYS A 16 10.57 4.16 -7.39
C LYS A 16 9.82 5.38 -6.88
N GLU A 17 8.94 5.19 -5.89
CA GLU A 17 8.04 6.22 -5.40
C GLU A 17 8.10 6.38 -3.88
N LYS A 18 7.97 7.62 -3.41
CA LYS A 18 7.93 7.90 -1.98
C LYS A 18 6.57 7.50 -1.40
N GLN A 19 6.58 6.79 -0.27
CA GLN A 19 5.38 6.44 0.50
C GLN A 19 4.46 7.64 0.78
N THR A 20 5.01 8.85 0.98
CA THR A 20 4.22 10.07 1.20
C THR A 20 3.37 10.45 0.00
N TYR A 21 3.86 10.20 -1.23
CA TYR A 21 3.09 10.41 -2.44
C TYR A 21 1.95 9.39 -2.55
N ILE A 22 2.23 8.11 -2.32
CA ILE A 22 1.23 7.04 -2.34
C ILE A 22 0.14 7.31 -1.29
N SER A 23 0.51 7.74 -0.09
CA SER A 23 -0.41 8.15 0.97
C SER A 23 -1.32 9.30 0.53
N LYS A 24 -0.77 10.32 -0.14
CA LYS A 24 -1.53 11.45 -0.68
C LYS A 24 -2.51 11.01 -1.77
N VAL A 25 -2.11 10.14 -2.70
CA VAL A 25 -2.96 9.72 -3.82
C VAL A 25 -4.05 8.74 -3.37
N THR A 26 -3.70 7.76 -2.53
CA THR A 26 -4.65 6.74 -2.04
C THR A 26 -5.54 7.24 -0.90
N GLY A 27 -5.14 8.33 -0.23
CA GLY A 27 -5.77 8.80 1.00
C GLY A 27 -5.60 7.84 2.19
N ILE A 28 -4.66 6.89 2.10
CA ILE A 28 -4.32 5.97 3.19
C ILE A 28 -3.29 6.65 4.07
N ASP A 29 -3.51 6.63 5.38
CA ASP A 29 -2.56 7.19 6.35
C ASP A 29 -1.16 6.55 6.21
N GLY A 30 -0.13 7.38 6.23
CA GLY A 30 1.26 6.94 6.06
C GLY A 30 1.72 5.98 7.15
N ALA A 31 1.22 6.09 8.38
CA ALA A 31 1.54 5.14 9.45
C ALA A 31 0.86 3.79 9.20
N ILE A 32 -0.35 3.76 8.64
CA ILE A 32 -1.01 2.50 8.22
C ILE A 32 -0.17 1.83 7.13
N LEU A 33 0.23 2.57 6.09
CA LEU A 33 1.10 2.05 5.02
C LEU A 33 2.44 1.56 5.55
N SER A 34 3.03 2.26 6.53
CA SER A 34 4.28 1.85 7.18
C SER A 34 4.12 0.55 7.96
N LYS A 35 3.04 0.41 8.74
CA LYS A 35 2.74 -0.84 9.46
C LYS A 35 2.46 -1.98 8.49
N PHE A 36 1.77 -1.68 7.38
CA PHE A 36 1.51 -2.65 6.33
C PHE A 36 2.80 -3.12 5.67
N LYS A 37 3.68 -2.27 5.13
CA LYS A 37 4.94 -2.79 4.52
C LYS A 37 5.80 -3.65 5.45
N ASN A 38 5.80 -3.35 6.75
CA ASN A 38 6.58 -4.03 7.78
C ASN A 38 5.90 -5.29 8.36
N ASN A 39 4.84 -5.79 7.71
CA ASN A 39 4.08 -6.96 8.14
C ASN A 39 3.50 -6.86 9.57
N LYS A 40 3.17 -5.64 10.04
CA LYS A 40 2.61 -5.42 11.38
C LYS A 40 1.08 -5.47 11.41
N ILE A 41 0.43 -5.21 10.28
CA ILE A 41 -1.02 -5.24 10.12
C ILE A 41 -1.40 -5.80 8.75
N ASN A 42 -2.66 -6.24 8.63
CA ASN A 42 -3.36 -6.40 7.36
C ASN A 42 -4.27 -5.20 7.13
N LEU A 43 -4.48 -4.86 5.86
CA LEU A 43 -5.40 -3.77 5.49
C LEU A 43 -6.84 -4.26 5.55
N TYR A 44 -7.72 -3.43 6.10
CA TYR A 44 -9.17 -3.63 5.97
C TYR A 44 -9.58 -3.57 4.48
N PRO A 45 -10.67 -4.24 4.08
CA PRO A 45 -11.06 -4.37 2.67
C PRO A 45 -11.10 -3.05 1.89
N ALA A 46 -11.56 -1.96 2.50
CA ALA A 46 -11.61 -0.65 1.85
C ALA A 46 -10.23 -0.05 1.57
N LEU A 47 -9.27 -0.21 2.49
CA LEU A 47 -7.89 0.28 2.30
C LEU A 47 -7.11 -0.63 1.35
N PHE A 48 -7.38 -1.93 1.42
CA PHE A 48 -6.83 -2.93 0.51
C PHE A 48 -7.20 -2.57 -0.93
N ALA A 49 -8.49 -2.39 -1.22
CA ALA A 49 -8.97 -2.06 -2.56
C ALA A 49 -8.38 -0.74 -3.09
N LYS A 50 -8.22 0.28 -2.24
CA LYS A 50 -7.59 1.56 -2.62
C LYS A 50 -6.13 1.39 -3.02
N LEU A 51 -5.36 0.63 -2.23
CA LEU A 51 -3.95 0.40 -2.50
C LEU A 51 -3.76 -0.52 -3.72
N GLU A 52 -4.56 -1.58 -3.84
CA GLU A 52 -4.57 -2.49 -4.99
C GLU A 52 -4.87 -1.73 -6.29
N TYR A 53 -5.92 -0.90 -6.29
CA TYR A 53 -6.28 -0.09 -7.45
C TYR A 53 -5.13 0.84 -7.86
N TYR A 54 -4.50 1.52 -6.90
CA TYR A 54 -3.36 2.40 -7.17
C TYR A 54 -2.18 1.64 -7.77
N LEU A 55 -1.81 0.49 -7.19
CA LEU A 55 -0.62 -0.25 -7.63
C LEU A 55 -0.79 -0.92 -8.99
N LEU A 56 -2.03 -1.27 -9.38
CA LEU A 56 -2.33 -1.90 -10.67
C LEU A 56 -2.61 -0.93 -11.82
N ASN A 57 -2.97 0.32 -11.52
CA ASN A 57 -3.36 1.31 -12.53
C ASN A 57 -2.39 2.51 -12.62
N SER A 58 -1.23 2.44 -11.96
CA SER A 58 -0.20 3.50 -11.92
C SER A 58 1.18 2.98 -12.28
#